data_AF-A0A7Y3E3T3-F1
#
_entry.id   AF-A0A7Y3E3T3-F1
#
_cell.length_a   1.000
_cell.length_b   1.000
_cell.length_c   1.000
_cell.angle_alpha   90.00
_cell.angle_beta   90.00
_cell.angle_gamma   90.00
#
_symmetry.space_group_name_H-M   'P 1'
#
loop_
_entity.id
_entity.type
_entity.pdbx_description
1 polymer ?
#
loop_
_entity_poly.entity_id
_entity_poly.type
_entity_poly.pdbx_seq_one_letter_code
_entity_poly.pdbx_strand_id
1 'polypeptide(L)'
;MTVTGPGVRKPSNLLVPVGTPLRDVLEFCDGLTEDATQIVFGGPMMGAAQPDLDTPLIKGTTGVVVLTKKQARSVERYPCIHCGRCLESCPVFLNPSLLGTLAQAGRYEEMEAASLMDCMLCGCCSYVCPSHIPLSQMFALGKNMLRKRKAAA
;
A
#
# COMPACT_ATOMS: atom_id res chain seq x y z
N MET A 1 16.90 4.72 8.41
CA MET A 1 15.53 4.93 7.89
C MET A 1 15.47 6.26 7.16
N THR A 2 14.77 6.33 6.03
CA THR A 2 14.62 7.57 5.25
C THR A 2 13.26 8.20 5.51
N VAL A 3 13.21 9.47 5.88
CA VAL A 3 11.98 10.27 5.97
C VAL A 3 11.93 11.20 4.77
N THR A 4 10.87 11.12 3.97
CA THR A 4 10.78 11.85 2.70
C THR A 4 9.33 12.12 2.30
N GLY A 5 9.15 12.76 1.15
CA GLY A 5 7.87 13.11 0.57
C GLY A 5 7.57 14.61 0.65
N PRO A 6 6.60 15.09 -0.14
CA PRO A 6 6.25 16.50 -0.20
C PRO A 6 5.61 17.03 1.09
N GLY A 7 5.13 16.15 1.98
CA GLY A 7 4.47 16.53 3.22
C GLY A 7 5.38 16.71 4.44
N VAL A 8 6.69 16.50 4.31
CA VAL A 8 7.67 16.71 5.39
C VAL A 8 8.52 17.94 5.09
N ARG A 9 8.79 18.77 6.10
CA ARG A 9 9.53 20.03 5.90
C ARG A 9 11.02 19.80 5.65
N LYS A 10 11.62 18.85 6.36
CA LYS A 10 13.04 18.50 6.24
C LYS A 10 13.23 17.00 5.97
N PRO A 11 13.19 16.56 4.70
CA PRO A 11 13.55 15.20 4.32
C PRO A 11 14.95 14.84 4.84
N SER A 12 15.11 13.65 5.43
CA SER A 12 16.35 13.26 6.12
C SER A 12 16.57 11.75 6.14
N ASN A 13 17.83 11.33 6.18
CA ASN A 13 18.24 9.95 6.46
C ASN A 13 18.68 9.86 7.92
N LEU A 14 18.01 9.02 8.71
CA LEU A 14 18.17 8.97 10.15
C LEU A 14 18.54 7.56 10.63
N LEU A 15 19.38 7.49 11.67
CA LEU A 15 19.51 6.32 12.53
C LEU A 15 18.55 6.53 13.70
N VAL A 16 17.54 5.67 13.80
CA VAL A 16 16.47 5.80 14.79
C VAL A 16 16.37 4.50 15.60
N PRO A 17 16.28 4.57 16.94
CA PRO A 17 16.01 3.40 17.76
C PRO A 17 14.69 2.71 17.37
N VAL A 18 14.67 1.38 17.47
CA VAL A 18 13.41 0.62 17.31
C VAL A 18 12.50 0.94 18.49
N GLY A 19 11.23 1.23 18.20
CA GLY A 19 10.22 1.63 19.17
C GLY A 19 10.00 3.14 19.27
N THR A 20 10.87 3.98 18.68
CA THR A 20 10.64 5.44 18.63
C THR A 20 9.32 5.74 17.94
N PRO A 21 8.44 6.56 18.54
CA PRO A 21 7.16 6.89 17.92
C PRO A 21 7.37 7.81 16.70
N LEU A 22 6.49 7.69 15.72
CA LEU A 22 6.58 8.45 14.48
C LEU A 22 6.56 9.97 14.71
N ARG A 23 5.82 10.46 15.72
CA ARG A 23 5.77 11.89 16.08
C ARG A 23 7.16 12.49 16.34
N ASP A 24 8.02 11.81 17.10
CA ASP A 24 9.34 12.32 17.51
C ASP A 24 10.26 12.43 16.29
N VAL A 25 10.13 11.47 15.37
CA VAL A 25 10.88 11.47 14.12
C VAL A 25 10.44 12.61 13.20
N LEU A 26 9.13 12.86 13.11
CA LEU A 26 8.61 13.96 12.31
C LEU A 26 8.99 15.31 12.92
N GLU A 27 8.97 15.45 14.25
CA GLU A 27 9.42 16.64 14.95
C GLU A 27 10.91 16.91 14.68
N PHE A 28 11.77 15.88 14.70
CA PHE A 28 13.17 15.99 14.29
C PHE A 28 13.34 16.47 12.83
N CYS A 29 12.37 16.16 11.97
CA CYS A 29 12.30 16.58 10.57
C CYS A 29 11.56 17.93 10.35
N ASP A 30 11.54 18.80 11.38
CA ASP A 30 10.85 20.09 11.40
C ASP A 30 9.32 19.99 11.18
N GLY A 31 8.75 18.82 11.43
CA GLY A 31 7.31 18.57 11.34
C GLY A 31 6.76 18.41 9.91
N LEU A 32 5.44 18.49 9.84
CA LEU A 32 4.66 18.29 8.62
C LEU A 32 4.34 19.63 7.93
N THR A 33 4.13 19.59 6.61
CA THR A 33 3.50 20.69 5.88
C THR A 33 2.01 20.78 6.19
N GLU A 34 1.40 21.93 5.97
CA GLU A 34 -0.03 22.16 6.24
C GLU A 34 -0.96 21.32 5.36
N ASP A 35 -0.49 20.92 4.18
CA ASP A 35 -1.22 20.11 3.21
C ASP A 35 -0.91 18.61 3.31
N ALA A 36 -0.10 18.19 4.29
CA ALA A 36 0.16 16.79 4.58
C ALA A 36 -1.14 16.04 4.94
N THR A 37 -1.29 14.82 4.42
CA THR A 37 -2.55 14.06 4.55
C THR A 37 -2.38 12.59 4.86
N GLN A 38 -1.34 11.96 4.33
CA GLN A 38 -1.12 10.54 4.52
C GLN A 38 0.35 10.29 4.82
N ILE A 39 0.59 9.43 5.81
CA ILE A 39 1.92 8.97 6.15
C ILE A 39 1.98 7.47 5.90
N VAL A 40 3.01 7.05 5.18
CA VAL A 40 3.16 5.69 4.70
C VAL A 40 4.49 5.13 5.19
N PHE A 41 4.46 4.00 5.89
CA PHE A 41 5.66 3.24 6.24
C PHE A 41 6.09 2.41 5.04
N GLY A 42 7.35 2.56 4.62
CA GLY A 42 7.90 1.97 3.41
C GLY A 42 7.91 2.96 2.25
N GLY A 43 7.39 2.54 1.10
CA GLY A 43 7.33 3.37 -0.12
C GLY A 43 5.90 3.77 -0.50
N PRO A 44 5.72 4.71 -1.44
CA PRO A 44 4.40 5.22 -1.81
C PRO A 44 3.46 4.16 -2.45
N MET A 45 4.03 3.07 -2.98
CA MET A 45 3.28 2.02 -3.68
C MET A 45 2.95 0.82 -2.78
N MET A 46 3.97 0.30 -2.08
CA MET A 46 3.87 -0.94 -1.28
C MET A 46 3.77 -0.70 0.23
N GLY A 47 3.91 0.56 0.65
CA GLY A 47 3.94 0.90 2.05
C GLY A 47 2.56 0.87 2.71
N ALA A 48 2.57 0.76 4.03
CA ALA A 48 1.36 0.75 4.83
C ALA A 48 1.04 2.17 5.33
N ALA A 49 -0.16 2.66 5.03
CA ALA A 49 -0.66 3.91 5.60
C ALA A 49 -0.79 3.77 7.12
N GLN A 50 -0.31 4.75 7.86
CA GLN A 50 -0.36 4.76 9.31
C GLN A 50 -1.57 5.56 9.80
N PRO A 51 -2.36 5.00 10.73
CA PRO A 51 -3.54 5.68 11.26
C PRO A 51 -3.17 6.75 12.31
N ASP A 52 -2.02 6.59 12.97
CA ASP A 52 -1.64 7.39 14.12
C ASP A 52 -0.13 7.71 14.14
N LEU A 53 0.23 8.88 14.65
CA LEU A 53 1.60 9.35 14.84
C LEU A 53 2.30 8.69 16.05
N ASP A 54 1.55 8.03 16.92
CA ASP A 54 2.06 7.22 18.02
C ASP A 54 2.51 5.84 17.59
N THR A 55 2.32 5.48 16.32
CA THR A 55 2.76 4.19 15.82
C THR A 55 4.28 4.07 15.96
N PRO A 56 4.79 3.05 16.70
CA PRO A 56 6.21 2.89 16.89
C PRO A 56 6.89 2.41 15.61
N LEU A 57 8.09 2.92 15.37
CA LEU A 57 8.94 2.43 14.29
C LEU A 57 9.48 1.04 14.65
N ILE A 58 9.26 0.09 13.74
CA ILE A 58 9.75 -1.28 13.90
C ILE A 58 10.96 -1.53 12.99
N LYS A 59 11.67 -2.64 13.21
CA LYS A 59 12.79 -3.07 12.34
C LYS A 59 12.41 -3.10 10.85
N GLY A 60 11.16 -3.43 10.54
CA GLY A 60 10.62 -3.45 9.18
C GLY A 60 10.38 -2.09 8.54
N THR A 61 10.44 -1.00 9.31
CA THR A 61 10.20 0.36 8.79
C THR A 61 11.47 0.89 8.10
N THR A 62 11.57 0.65 6.80
CA THR A 62 12.71 1.08 5.99
C THR A 62 12.69 2.59 5.70
N GLY A 63 11.50 3.18 5.61
CA GLY A 63 11.29 4.59 5.38
C GLY A 63 9.90 5.07 5.79
N VAL A 64 9.75 6.38 5.81
CA VAL A 64 8.49 7.09 6.05
C VAL A 64 8.29 8.07 4.90
N VAL A 65 7.17 7.95 4.21
CA VAL A 65 6.80 8.84 3.11
C VAL A 65 5.57 9.64 3.54
N VAL A 66 5.70 10.96 3.56
CA VAL A 66 4.60 11.88 3.87
C VAL A 66 4.06 12.49 2.58
N LEU A 67 2.79 12.21 2.28
CA LEU A 67 2.09 12.63 1.07
C LEU A 67 1.14 13.79 1.37
N THR A 68 0.98 14.69 0.40
CA THR A 68 0.00 15.77 0.47
C THR A 68 -1.25 15.45 -0.35
N LYS A 69 -2.29 16.29 -0.24
CA LYS A 69 -3.55 16.13 -0.99
C LYS A 69 -3.37 15.90 -2.49
N LYS A 70 -2.29 16.43 -3.08
CA LYS A 70 -2.01 16.30 -4.52
C LYS A 70 -1.68 14.86 -4.91
N GLN A 71 -0.92 14.14 -4.07
CA GLN A 71 -0.52 12.76 -4.32
C GLN A 71 -1.50 11.76 -3.71
N ALA A 72 -2.09 12.09 -2.55
CA ALA A 72 -3.01 11.24 -1.80
C ALA A 72 -4.48 11.41 -2.24
N ARG A 73 -4.75 11.69 -3.52
CA ARG A 73 -6.13 11.93 -4.00
C ARG A 73 -7.04 10.76 -3.62
N SER A 74 -8.01 11.02 -2.76
CA SER A 74 -9.12 10.10 -2.50
C SER A 74 -10.00 10.11 -3.74
N VAL A 75 -9.78 9.16 -4.63
CA VAL A 75 -10.63 9.06 -5.81
C VAL A 75 -11.82 8.18 -5.50
N GLU A 76 -12.99 8.66 -5.89
CA GLU A 76 -14.22 7.90 -5.85
C GLU A 76 -14.01 6.59 -6.60
N ARG A 77 -14.44 5.48 -6.00
CA ARG A 77 -14.30 4.15 -6.59
C ARG A 77 -15.46 3.95 -7.55
N TYR A 78 -15.14 3.63 -8.79
CA TYR A 78 -16.13 3.31 -9.82
C TYR A 78 -16.15 1.79 -10.08
N PRO A 79 -17.22 1.26 -10.69
CA PRO A 79 -17.24 -0.11 -11.18
C PRO A 79 -16.13 -0.37 -12.21
N CYS A 80 -15.69 -1.62 -12.32
CA CYS A 80 -14.73 -2.03 -13.34
C CYS A 80 -15.34 -1.86 -14.74
N ILE A 81 -14.62 -1.18 -15.63
CA ILE A 81 -15.02 -0.99 -17.04
C ILE A 81 -14.32 -1.97 -18.00
N HIS A 82 -13.63 -2.99 -17.48
CA HIS A 82 -12.92 -4.01 -18.25
C HIS A 82 -11.90 -3.48 -19.29
N CYS A 83 -11.27 -2.33 -19.02
CA CYS A 83 -10.34 -1.68 -19.96
C CYS A 83 -9.00 -2.39 -20.20
N GLY A 84 -8.67 -3.47 -19.50
CA GLY A 84 -7.43 -4.23 -19.73
C GLY A 84 -6.12 -3.63 -19.18
N ARG A 85 -6.04 -2.33 -18.87
CA ARG A 85 -4.80 -1.66 -18.41
C ARG A 85 -4.07 -2.35 -17.25
N CYS A 86 -4.82 -2.94 -16.32
CA CYS A 86 -4.23 -3.65 -15.20
C CYS A 86 -3.43 -4.90 -15.63
N LEU A 87 -3.86 -5.59 -16.70
CA LEU A 87 -3.14 -6.73 -17.27
C LEU A 87 -1.81 -6.26 -17.88
N GLU A 88 -1.84 -5.20 -18.68
CA GLU A 88 -0.64 -4.62 -19.33
C GLU A 88 0.40 -4.13 -18.31
N SER A 89 -0.05 -3.58 -17.19
CA SER A 89 0.83 -3.05 -16.13
C SER A 89 1.42 -4.12 -15.20
N CYS A 90 0.99 -5.38 -15.29
CA CYS A 90 1.38 -6.40 -14.33
C CYS A 90 2.80 -6.94 -14.64
N PRO A 91 3.79 -6.74 -13.76
CA PRO A 91 5.16 -7.17 -14.03
C PRO A 91 5.36 -8.69 -13.96
N VAL A 92 4.38 -9.42 -13.40
CA VAL A 92 4.41 -10.89 -13.23
C VAL A 92 3.31 -11.58 -14.04
N PHE A 93 2.71 -10.87 -15.01
CA PHE A 93 1.76 -11.42 -15.98
C PHE A 93 0.53 -12.15 -15.38
N LEU A 94 0.10 -11.76 -14.18
CA LEU A 94 -1.18 -12.19 -13.62
C LEU A 94 -2.34 -11.50 -14.33
N ASN A 95 -3.56 -11.99 -14.13
CA ASN A 95 -4.80 -11.31 -14.56
C ASN A 95 -5.44 -10.56 -13.37
N PRO A 96 -5.15 -9.26 -13.15
CA PRO A 96 -5.64 -8.55 -11.97
C PRO A 96 -7.14 -8.26 -12.05
N SER A 97 -7.70 -8.21 -13.27
CA SER A 97 -9.14 -8.04 -13.48
C SER A 97 -9.90 -9.25 -12.91
N LEU A 98 -9.49 -10.47 -13.28
CA LEU A 98 -10.07 -11.70 -12.75
C LEU A 98 -9.87 -11.81 -11.24
N LEU A 99 -8.64 -11.64 -10.76
CA LEU A 99 -8.33 -11.69 -9.33
C LEU A 99 -9.13 -10.65 -8.53
N GLY A 100 -9.35 -9.46 -9.10
CA GLY A 100 -10.17 -8.41 -8.52
C GLY A 100 -11.61 -8.84 -8.33
N THR A 101 -12.23 -9.41 -9.37
CA THR A 101 -13.60 -9.94 -9.31
C THR A 101 -13.72 -11.08 -8.28
N LEU A 102 -12.77 -12.02 -8.29
CA LEU A 102 -12.74 -13.13 -7.32
C LEU A 102 -12.58 -12.63 -5.88
N ALA A 103 -11.74 -11.60 -5.66
CA ALA A 103 -11.55 -10.99 -4.35
C ALA A 103 -12.81 -10.29 -3.85
N GLN A 104 -13.55 -9.59 -4.71
CA GLN A 104 -14.83 -8.97 -4.33
C GLN A 104 -15.87 -10.03 -3.95
N ALA A 105 -15.86 -11.18 -4.62
CA ALA A 105 -16.72 -12.30 -4.32
C ALA A 105 -16.25 -13.17 -3.13
N GLY A 106 -15.09 -12.86 -2.52
CA GLY A 106 -14.51 -13.66 -1.43
C GLY A 106 -14.06 -15.07 -1.84
N ARG A 107 -13.88 -15.33 -3.14
CA ARG A 107 -13.54 -16.65 -3.71
C ARG A 107 -12.04 -16.92 -3.64
N TYR A 108 -11.48 -16.97 -2.43
CA TYR A 108 -10.02 -17.00 -2.22
C TYR A 108 -9.33 -18.26 -2.78
N GLU A 109 -9.97 -19.43 -2.74
CA GLU A 109 -9.42 -20.67 -3.30
C GLU A 109 -9.22 -20.58 -4.81
N GLU A 110 -10.16 -19.94 -5.51
CA GLU A 110 -10.03 -19.69 -6.94
C GLU A 110 -8.99 -18.61 -7.25
N MET A 111 -8.79 -17.66 -6.34
CA MET A 111 -7.67 -16.73 -6.47
C MET A 111 -6.34 -17.47 -6.35
N GLU A 112 -6.23 -18.46 -5.45
CA GLU A 112 -5.04 -19.30 -5.35
C GLU A 112 -4.82 -20.12 -6.64
N ALA A 113 -5.87 -20.73 -7.18
CA ALA A 113 -5.83 -21.41 -8.47
C ALA A 113 -5.44 -20.48 -9.63
N ALA A 114 -5.79 -19.20 -9.53
CA ALA A 114 -5.39 -18.13 -10.46
C ALA A 114 -4.03 -17.48 -10.11
N SER A 115 -3.15 -18.19 -9.40
CA SER A 115 -1.78 -17.76 -9.09
C SER A 115 -1.66 -16.48 -8.25
N LEU A 116 -2.64 -16.18 -7.38
CA LEU A 116 -2.56 -15.02 -6.47
C LEU A 116 -1.25 -15.01 -5.67
N MET A 117 -0.74 -16.18 -5.27
CA MET A 117 0.45 -16.31 -4.44
C MET A 117 1.72 -15.75 -5.10
N ASP A 118 1.75 -15.65 -6.43
CA ASP A 118 2.88 -15.07 -7.18
C ASP A 118 2.85 -13.53 -7.19
N CYS A 119 1.74 -12.90 -6.80
CA CYS A 119 1.61 -11.45 -6.80
C CYS A 119 2.58 -10.78 -5.81
N MET A 120 3.53 -9.98 -6.28
CA MET A 120 4.49 -9.27 -5.42
C MET A 120 3.93 -8.02 -4.71
N LEU A 121 2.62 -7.76 -4.79
CA LEU A 121 1.93 -6.62 -4.17
C LEU A 121 2.49 -5.24 -4.57
N CYS A 122 3.02 -5.10 -5.80
CA CYS A 122 3.65 -3.87 -6.27
C CYS A 122 2.70 -2.67 -6.46
N GLY A 123 1.39 -2.89 -6.59
CA GLY A 123 0.41 -1.81 -6.72
C GLY A 123 0.22 -1.22 -8.12
N CYS A 124 0.97 -1.67 -9.14
CA CYS A 124 0.87 -1.14 -10.51
C CYS A 124 -0.57 -1.21 -11.05
N CYS A 125 -1.25 -2.34 -10.86
CA CYS A 125 -2.62 -2.56 -11.32
C CYS A 125 -3.63 -1.61 -10.67
N SER A 126 -3.44 -1.26 -9.39
CA SER A 126 -4.28 -0.30 -8.68
C SER A 126 -4.03 1.13 -9.16
N TYR A 127 -2.76 1.48 -9.40
CA TYR A 127 -2.38 2.82 -9.82
C TYR A 127 -2.88 3.18 -11.21
N VAL A 128 -2.83 2.24 -12.17
CA VAL A 128 -3.28 2.49 -13.55
C VAL A 128 -4.79 2.35 -13.75
N CYS A 129 -5.53 1.88 -12.73
CA CYS A 129 -6.96 1.62 -12.84
C CYS A 129 -7.75 2.93 -12.95
N PRO A 130 -8.45 3.20 -14.07
CA PRO A 130 -9.27 4.42 -14.20
C PRO A 130 -10.49 4.41 -13.28
N SER A 131 -10.90 3.23 -12.79
CA SER A 131 -11.99 3.05 -11.83
C SER A 131 -11.53 3.11 -10.37
N HIS A 132 -10.24 3.34 -10.12
CA HIS A 132 -9.66 3.46 -8.77
C HIS A 132 -9.89 2.25 -7.87
N ILE A 133 -9.91 1.05 -8.46
CA ILE A 133 -10.10 -0.20 -7.72
C ILE A 133 -8.81 -0.54 -6.94
N PRO A 134 -8.88 -0.75 -5.62
CA PRO A 134 -7.72 -1.05 -4.77
C PRO A 134 -7.29 -2.53 -4.88
N LEU A 135 -6.98 -2.98 -6.10
CA LEU A 135 -6.61 -4.36 -6.43
C LEU A 135 -5.48 -4.91 -5.55
N SER A 136 -4.37 -4.18 -5.36
CA SER A 136 -3.25 -4.65 -4.54
C SER A 136 -3.63 -4.86 -3.07
N GLN A 137 -4.45 -3.98 -2.50
CA GLN A 137 -4.97 -4.14 -1.13
C GLN A 137 -5.88 -5.37 -1.04
N MET A 138 -6.75 -5.58 -2.03
CA MET A 138 -7.61 -6.77 -2.12
C MET A 138 -6.78 -8.06 -2.22
N PHE A 139 -5.69 -8.04 -2.98
CA PHE A 139 -4.77 -9.18 -3.12
C PHE A 139 -4.00 -9.47 -1.83
N ALA A 140 -3.55 -8.42 -1.11
CA ALA A 140 -2.92 -8.57 0.19
C ALA A 140 -3.86 -9.24 1.20
N LEU A 141 -5.14 -8.83 1.21
CA LEU A 141 -6.17 -9.49 2.02
C LEU A 141 -6.37 -10.95 1.60
N GLY A 142 -6.49 -11.23 0.31
CA GLY A 142 -6.64 -12.60 -0.21
C GLY A 142 -5.48 -13.52 0.21
N LYS A 143 -4.24 -13.05 0.08
CA LYS A 143 -3.05 -13.79 0.55
C LYS A 143 -3.08 -14.06 2.05
N ASN A 144 -3.49 -13.08 2.86
CA ASN A 144 -3.62 -13.26 4.31
C ASN A 144 -4.71 -14.28 4.67
N MET A 145 -5.84 -14.27 3.96
CA MET A 145 -6.92 -15.23 4.18
C MET A 145 -6.49 -16.67 3.82
N LEU A 146 -5.80 -16.86 2.69
CA LEU A 146 -5.25 -18.16 2.32
C LEU A 146 -4.24 -18.69 3.34
N ARG A 147 -3.34 -17.83 3.83
CA ARG A 147 -2.37 -18.19 4.87
C ARG A 147 -3.05 -18.61 6.17
N LYS A 148 -4.09 -17.88 6.61
CA LYS A 148 -4.88 -18.22 7.80
C LYS A 148 -5.57 -19.58 7.66
N ARG A 149 -6.14 -19.87 6.50
CA ARG A 149 -6.78 -21.17 6.23
C ARG A 149 -5.79 -22.33 6.27
N LYS A 150 -4.62 -22.18 5.63
CA LYS A 150 -3.57 -23.21 5.65
C LYS A 150 -3.01 -23.47 7.04
N ALA A 151 -2.93 -22.46 7.90
CA ALA A 151 -2.49 -22.62 9.28
C ALA A 151 -3.53 -23.29 10.19
N ALA A 152 -4.79 -23.35 9.77
CA ALA A 152 -5.90 -23.94 10.52
C ALA A 152 -6.24 -25.37 10.06
N ALA A 153 -5.66 -25.84 8.96
CA ALA A 153 -5.79 -27.20 8.42
C ALA A 153 -4.62 -28.07 8.90
#